data_AF-A0A968JHT7-F1
#
_entry.id   AF-A0A968JHT7-F1
#
_cell.length_a   1.000
_cell.length_b   1.000
_cell.length_c   1.000
_cell.angle_alpha   90.00
_cell.angle_beta   90.00
_cell.angle_gamma   90.00
#
_symmetry.space_group_name_H-M   'P 1'
#
loop_
_entity.id
_entity.type
_entity.pdbx_description
1 polymer ?
#
loop_
_entity_poly.entity_id
_entity_poly.type
_entity_poly.pdbx_seq_one_letter_code
_entity_poly.pdbx_strand_id
1 'polypeptide(L)'
;MSFKLKALQLWQDVLRFHQNRGDKEIFMELNLQRLVFVLSHHIASNKEELYLNTLEQALKASAQVPVYSLIQYQIAQIWVARGRRYQALQGEAHRLDIQKAVSLCDDATKRFPESRGAEAAKALKQSLQYKNIGLKTRAEQVPGAAIKVYLNYKNLSKVHWRIVKTTPEEINEQRNKWNKNYLTDREQKFLEYFLKRPVTKSGQVQVLDDGDYQSHAVEFPVEAVQEGCYLLIASHQEGFALEANAIEYTVLTVSNIAYIHRNLPDGTTELFLRHRQTGRPLPNAQVQVYFLGV
;
A
#
# COMPACT_ATOMS: atom_id res chain seq x y z
N MET A 1 0.01 25.78 -34.68
CA MET A 1 -0.09 26.45 -33.36
C MET A 1 -0.34 25.36 -32.31
N SER A 2 0.56 25.18 -31.33
CA SER A 2 0.46 24.10 -30.34
C SER A 2 -0.80 24.25 -29.47
N PHE A 3 -1.58 23.17 -29.29
CA PHE A 3 -2.78 23.18 -28.43
C PHE A 3 -2.47 23.64 -27.00
N LYS A 4 -1.26 23.35 -26.50
CA LYS A 4 -0.79 23.78 -25.17
C LYS A 4 -0.62 25.29 -25.05
N LEU A 5 -0.13 25.93 -26.12
CA LEU A 5 0.02 27.39 -26.17
C LEU A 5 -1.35 28.08 -26.19
N LYS A 6 -2.28 27.57 -27.00
CA LYS A 6 -3.67 28.06 -27.03
C LYS A 6 -4.35 27.93 -25.66
N ALA A 7 -4.19 26.79 -24.99
CA ALA A 7 -4.71 26.59 -23.63
C ALA A 7 -4.13 27.60 -22.63
N LEU A 8 -2.82 27.89 -22.71
CA LEU A 8 -2.18 28.87 -21.83
C LEU A 8 -2.68 30.30 -22.10
N GLN A 9 -2.91 30.66 -23.36
CA GLN A 9 -3.52 31.95 -23.73
C GLN A 9 -4.94 32.09 -23.15
N LEU A 10 -5.75 31.04 -23.25
CA LEU A 10 -7.09 31.02 -22.65
C LEU A 10 -7.04 31.20 -21.12
N TRP A 11 -6.10 30.54 -20.44
CA TRP A 11 -5.87 30.78 -19.01
C TRP A 11 -5.52 32.24 -18.72
N GLN A 12 -4.64 32.86 -19.52
CA GLN A 12 -4.25 34.27 -19.35
C GLN A 12 -5.43 35.23 -19.57
N ASP A 13 -6.32 34.94 -20.52
CA ASP A 13 -7.51 35.74 -20.79
C ASP A 13 -8.50 35.68 -19.61
N VAL A 14 -8.77 34.48 -19.10
CA VAL A 14 -9.65 34.28 -17.93
C VAL A 14 -9.06 34.95 -16.68
N LEU A 15 -7.75 34.87 -16.48
CA LEU A 15 -7.09 35.53 -15.35
C LEU A 15 -7.19 37.06 -15.44
N ARG A 16 -6.96 37.66 -16.63
CA ARG A 16 -7.15 39.10 -16.83
C ARG A 16 -8.58 39.55 -16.55
N PHE A 17 -9.57 38.75 -16.98
CA PHE A 17 -10.98 39.04 -16.73
C PHE A 17 -11.27 39.18 -15.23
N HIS A 18 -10.85 38.21 -14.40
CA HIS A 18 -11.08 38.27 -12.96
C HIS A 18 -10.20 39.31 -12.25
N GLN A 19 -8.98 39.55 -12.74
CA GLN A 19 -8.13 40.63 -12.22
C GLN A 19 -8.79 42.01 -12.40
N ASN A 20 -9.35 42.30 -13.58
CA ASN A 20 -10.02 43.58 -13.87
C ASN A 20 -11.30 43.79 -13.07
N ARG A 21 -11.97 42.71 -12.65
CA ARG A 21 -13.17 42.75 -11.80
C ARG A 21 -12.86 42.85 -10.31
N GLY A 22 -11.61 42.66 -9.91
CA GLY A 22 -11.22 42.65 -8.50
C GLY A 22 -11.56 41.35 -7.76
N ASP A 23 -11.88 40.27 -8.48
CA ASP A 23 -12.25 38.95 -7.95
C ASP A 23 -11.00 38.19 -7.46
N LYS A 24 -10.33 38.70 -6.41
CA LYS A 24 -8.99 38.24 -5.98
C LYS A 24 -8.92 36.75 -5.67
N GLU A 25 -9.92 36.20 -4.99
CA GLU A 25 -9.94 34.78 -4.63
C GLU A 25 -10.09 33.89 -5.86
N ILE A 26 -11.05 34.21 -6.74
CA ILE A 26 -11.28 33.48 -8.00
C ILE A 26 -10.03 33.54 -8.88
N PHE A 27 -9.40 34.72 -8.98
CA PHE A 27 -8.13 34.88 -9.68
C PHE A 27 -7.05 33.94 -9.13
N MET A 28 -6.89 33.87 -7.80
CA MET A 28 -5.88 33.02 -7.16
C MET A 28 -6.14 31.53 -7.41
N GLU A 29 -7.39 31.07 -7.30
CA GLU A 29 -7.72 29.67 -7.55
C GLU A 29 -7.51 29.28 -9.02
N LEU A 30 -7.96 30.11 -9.97
CA LEU A 30 -7.74 29.87 -11.40
C LEU A 30 -6.26 29.91 -11.76
N ASN A 31 -5.48 30.78 -11.10
CA ASN A 31 -4.05 30.84 -11.33
C ASN A 31 -3.36 29.58 -10.78
N LEU A 32 -3.81 29.03 -9.65
CA LEU A 32 -3.34 27.74 -9.15
C LEU A 32 -3.60 26.61 -10.16
N GLN A 33 -4.80 26.55 -10.74
CA GLN A 33 -5.14 25.57 -11.78
C GLN A 33 -4.26 25.73 -13.03
N ARG A 34 -4.01 26.96 -13.46
CA ARG A 34 -3.05 27.26 -14.54
C ARG A 34 -1.64 26.75 -14.20
N LEU A 35 -1.16 26.93 -12.96
CA LEU A 35 0.16 26.47 -12.55
C LEU A 35 0.25 24.93 -12.55
N VAL A 36 -0.79 24.22 -12.11
CA VAL A 36 -0.89 22.75 -12.23
C VAL A 36 -0.84 22.30 -13.70
N PHE A 37 -1.55 23.01 -14.59
CA PHE A 37 -1.48 22.77 -16.02
C PHE A 37 -0.06 22.97 -16.57
N VAL A 38 0.63 24.04 -16.17
CA VAL A 38 2.02 24.29 -16.59
C VAL A 38 2.94 23.19 -16.09
N LEU A 39 2.86 22.77 -14.81
CA LEU A 39 3.70 21.72 -14.24
C LEU A 39 3.62 20.39 -15.03
N SER A 40 2.40 20.01 -15.41
CA SER A 40 2.14 18.76 -16.16
C SER A 40 2.65 18.80 -17.60
N HIS A 41 2.87 19.98 -18.18
CA HIS A 41 3.27 20.14 -19.58
C HIS A 41 4.67 20.71 -19.79
N HIS A 42 5.28 21.30 -18.75
CA HIS A 42 6.62 21.87 -18.77
C HIS A 42 7.69 20.76 -18.70
N ILE A 43 8.77 20.92 -19.46
CA ILE A 43 9.79 19.88 -19.68
C ILE A 43 11.11 20.20 -18.93
N ALA A 44 11.26 21.40 -18.35
CA ALA A 44 12.49 21.75 -17.63
C ALA A 44 12.74 20.82 -16.43
N SER A 45 14.02 20.51 -16.19
CA SER A 45 14.47 19.63 -15.10
C SER A 45 14.15 20.20 -13.71
N ASN A 46 14.16 21.53 -13.55
CA ASN A 46 13.89 22.23 -12.29
C ASN A 46 12.41 22.63 -12.12
N LYS A 47 11.48 22.11 -12.93
CA LYS A 47 10.07 22.53 -12.92
C LYS A 47 9.37 22.35 -11.57
N GLU A 48 9.70 21.31 -10.81
CA GLU A 48 9.12 21.07 -9.47
C GLU A 48 9.56 22.16 -8.49
N GLU A 49 10.82 22.60 -8.55
CA GLU A 49 11.36 23.67 -7.71
C GLU A 49 10.74 25.03 -8.06
N LEU A 50 10.66 25.35 -9.36
CA LEU A 50 9.99 26.57 -9.83
C LEU A 50 8.51 26.62 -9.40
N TYR A 51 7.81 25.48 -9.50
CA TYR A 51 6.42 25.36 -9.07
C TYR A 51 6.30 25.55 -7.56
N LEU A 52 7.12 24.87 -6.76
CA LEU A 52 7.11 25.01 -5.30
C LEU A 52 7.36 26.46 -4.87
N ASN A 53 8.39 27.11 -5.41
CA ASN A 53 8.71 28.51 -5.10
C ASN A 53 7.55 29.45 -5.45
N THR A 54 6.86 29.18 -6.57
CA THR A 54 5.68 29.96 -6.98
C THR A 54 4.52 29.74 -6.02
N LEU A 55 4.27 28.50 -5.58
CA LEU A 55 3.23 28.19 -4.60
C LEU A 55 3.52 28.83 -3.24
N GLU A 56 4.76 28.84 -2.77
CA GLU A 56 5.15 29.47 -1.50
C GLU A 56 4.92 30.99 -1.52
N GLN A 57 5.14 31.64 -2.67
CA GLN A 57 4.78 33.05 -2.86
C GLN A 57 3.26 33.26 -2.86
N ALA A 58 2.52 32.41 -3.59
CA ALA A 58 1.05 32.46 -3.63
C ALA A 58 0.42 32.19 -2.25
N LEU A 59 1.04 31.34 -1.44
CA LEU A 59 0.60 31.03 -0.09
C LEU A 59 0.66 32.26 0.82
N LYS A 60 1.75 33.04 0.73
CA LYS A 60 1.88 34.31 1.47
C LYS A 60 0.79 35.31 1.07
N ALA A 61 0.50 35.42 -0.22
CA ALA A 61 -0.51 36.33 -0.75
C ALA A 61 -1.96 35.91 -0.43
N SER A 62 -2.20 34.62 -0.18
CA SER A 62 -3.53 34.05 0.09
C SER A 62 -3.85 33.89 1.58
N ALA A 63 -2.99 34.37 2.49
CA ALA A 63 -3.08 34.13 3.93
C ALA A 63 -4.46 34.38 4.57
N GLN A 64 -5.28 35.29 4.02
CA GLN A 64 -6.59 35.65 4.59
C GLN A 64 -7.78 35.19 3.75
N VAL A 65 -7.58 34.31 2.77
CA VAL A 65 -8.64 33.82 1.89
C VAL A 65 -8.64 32.29 1.76
N PRO A 66 -9.80 31.65 1.55
CA PRO A 66 -9.94 30.19 1.52
C PRO A 66 -9.00 29.44 0.56
N VAL A 67 -8.62 30.04 -0.57
CA VAL A 67 -7.66 29.44 -1.53
C VAL A 67 -6.30 29.08 -0.90
N TYR A 68 -5.96 29.65 0.26
CA TYR A 68 -4.80 29.25 1.06
C TYR A 68 -4.73 27.73 1.27
N SER A 69 -5.85 27.09 1.60
CA SER A 69 -5.88 25.65 1.88
C SER A 69 -5.62 24.82 0.63
N LEU A 70 -6.05 25.29 -0.55
CA LEU A 70 -5.77 24.64 -1.83
C LEU A 70 -4.28 24.73 -2.17
N ILE A 71 -3.67 25.89 -1.91
CA ILE A 71 -2.22 26.07 -2.11
C ILE A 71 -1.43 25.18 -1.14
N GLN A 72 -1.82 25.13 0.14
CA GLN A 72 -1.22 24.20 1.11
C GLN A 72 -1.31 22.75 0.65
N TYR A 73 -2.49 22.32 0.20
CA TYR A 73 -2.70 20.98 -0.33
C TYR A 73 -1.77 20.69 -1.53
N GLN A 74 -1.62 21.63 -2.47
CA GLN A 74 -0.71 21.49 -3.61
C GLN A 74 0.76 21.37 -3.15
N ILE A 75 1.19 22.16 -2.17
CA ILE A 75 2.53 22.05 -1.58
C ILE A 75 2.69 20.67 -0.89
N ALA A 76 1.69 20.23 -0.12
CA ALA A 76 1.71 18.92 0.53
C ALA A 76 1.86 17.77 -0.48
N GLN A 77 1.21 17.84 -1.64
CA GLN A 77 1.38 16.84 -2.71
C GLN A 77 2.83 16.73 -3.21
N ILE A 78 3.55 17.86 -3.31
CA ILE A 78 4.97 17.87 -3.67
C ILE A 78 5.80 17.16 -2.60
N TRP A 79 5.54 17.45 -1.32
CA TRP A 79 6.24 16.79 -0.20
C TRP A 79 5.94 15.29 -0.13
N VAL A 80 4.71 14.86 -0.41
CA VAL A 80 4.39 13.43 -0.56
C VAL A 80 5.18 12.81 -1.71
N ALA A 81 5.26 13.47 -2.87
CA ALA A 81 6.00 12.97 -4.01
C ALA A 81 7.51 12.85 -3.74
N ARG A 82 8.09 13.79 -2.97
CA ARG A 82 9.48 13.71 -2.50
C ARG A 82 9.67 12.60 -1.48
N GLY A 83 8.77 12.49 -0.50
CA GLY A 83 8.79 11.45 0.53
C GLY A 83 8.73 10.03 -0.04
N ARG A 84 8.02 9.83 -1.15
CA ARG A 84 8.00 8.54 -1.88
C ARG A 84 9.35 8.15 -2.51
N ARG A 85 10.32 9.07 -2.57
CA ARG A 85 11.70 8.81 -3.04
C ARG A 85 12.61 8.37 -1.89
N TYR A 86 12.14 8.37 -0.65
CA TYR A 86 12.88 7.86 0.50
C TYR A 86 13.27 6.39 0.29
N GLN A 87 14.52 6.06 0.61
CA GLN A 87 15.05 4.71 0.55
C GLN A 87 15.79 4.42 1.85
N ALA A 88 15.16 3.66 2.74
CA ALA A 88 15.66 3.42 4.11
C ALA A 88 17.10 2.87 4.18
N LEU A 89 17.54 2.12 3.15
CA LEU A 89 18.89 1.55 3.09
C LEU A 89 19.95 2.49 2.48
N GLN A 90 19.56 3.65 1.94
CA GLN A 90 20.47 4.61 1.28
C GLN A 90 20.69 5.89 2.08
N GLY A 91 20.00 6.08 3.21
CA GLY A 91 20.15 7.21 4.12
C GLY A 91 18.83 7.92 4.42
N GLU A 92 18.93 9.09 5.07
CA GLU A 92 17.79 9.83 5.64
C GLU A 92 17.11 10.81 4.67
N ALA A 93 17.61 10.92 3.43
CA ALA A 93 17.07 11.84 2.44
C ALA A 93 15.59 11.55 2.18
N HIS A 94 14.75 12.59 2.24
CA HIS A 94 13.29 12.52 2.07
C HIS A 94 12.50 11.74 3.12
N ARG A 95 13.13 11.21 4.18
CA ARG A 95 12.42 10.42 5.21
C ARG A 95 11.25 11.19 5.82
N LEU A 96 11.49 12.44 6.25
CA LEU A 96 10.51 13.28 6.94
C LEU A 96 9.61 14.12 6.01
N ASP A 97 9.73 13.95 4.69
CA ASP A 97 8.99 14.79 3.74
C ASP A 97 7.47 14.52 3.84
N ILE A 98 7.05 13.28 4.09
CA ILE A 98 5.62 12.97 4.28
C ILE A 98 5.10 13.58 5.60
N GLN A 99 5.92 13.59 6.66
CA GLN A 99 5.56 14.26 7.91
C GLN A 99 5.32 15.76 7.68
N LYS A 100 6.17 16.42 6.89
CA LYS A 100 5.95 17.81 6.47
C LYS A 100 4.64 17.97 5.69
N ALA A 101 4.30 17.05 4.78
CA ALA A 101 3.01 17.08 4.08
C ALA A 101 1.81 17.01 5.05
N VAL A 102 1.88 16.17 6.09
CA VAL A 102 0.85 16.08 7.12
C VAL A 102 0.69 17.40 7.88
N SER A 103 1.80 18.06 8.26
CA SER A 103 1.74 19.37 8.92
C SER A 103 1.09 20.44 8.05
N LEU A 104 1.33 20.44 6.74
CA LEU A 104 0.69 21.38 5.81
C LEU A 104 -0.82 21.11 5.68
N CYS A 105 -1.23 19.84 5.68
CA CYS A 105 -2.65 19.48 5.73
C CYS A 105 -3.31 19.95 7.05
N ASP A 106 -2.60 19.83 8.17
CA ASP A 106 -3.10 20.31 9.46
C ASP A 106 -3.29 21.82 9.49
N ASP A 107 -2.34 22.57 8.93
CA ASP A 107 -2.48 24.03 8.82
C ASP A 107 -3.64 24.44 7.88
N ALA A 108 -3.78 23.77 6.73
CA ALA A 108 -4.87 24.00 5.79
C ALA A 108 -6.25 23.82 6.45
N THR A 109 -6.41 22.74 7.22
CA THR A 109 -7.67 22.37 7.87
C THR A 109 -7.98 23.23 9.09
N LYS A 110 -6.95 23.67 9.83
CA LYS A 110 -7.11 24.57 10.96
C LYS A 110 -7.52 25.98 10.52
N ARG A 111 -6.91 26.49 9.45
CA ARG A 111 -7.09 27.89 9.03
C ARG A 111 -8.39 28.14 8.28
N PHE A 112 -8.76 27.24 7.37
CA PHE A 112 -9.98 27.37 6.56
C PHE A 112 -10.78 26.05 6.53
N PRO A 113 -11.37 25.62 7.66
CA PRO A 113 -11.93 24.27 7.83
C PRO A 113 -13.04 23.86 6.86
N GLU A 114 -13.77 24.84 6.32
CA GLU A 114 -14.91 24.67 5.38
C GLU A 114 -14.52 24.81 3.90
N SER A 115 -13.25 25.13 3.62
CA SER A 115 -12.77 25.32 2.25
C SER A 115 -12.56 23.98 1.53
N ARG A 116 -12.68 23.99 0.19
CA ARG A 116 -12.40 22.82 -0.66
C ARG A 116 -10.98 22.27 -0.47
N GLY A 117 -10.00 23.15 -0.23
CA GLY A 117 -8.63 22.71 0.04
C GLY A 117 -8.47 22.05 1.41
N ALA A 118 -9.26 22.43 2.42
CA ALA A 118 -9.28 21.72 3.70
C ALA A 118 -9.89 20.32 3.56
N GLU A 119 -10.95 20.16 2.76
CA GLU A 119 -11.50 18.83 2.45
C GLU A 119 -10.46 17.93 1.76
N ALA A 120 -9.77 18.46 0.73
CA ALA A 120 -8.70 17.75 0.05
C ALA A 120 -7.52 17.41 0.99
N ALA A 121 -7.14 18.33 1.87
CA ALA A 121 -6.11 18.12 2.88
C ALA A 121 -6.50 17.06 3.92
N LYS A 122 -7.76 17.01 4.36
CA LYS A 122 -8.28 15.95 5.25
C LYS A 122 -8.15 14.58 4.59
N ALA A 123 -8.61 14.46 3.34
CA ALA A 123 -8.52 13.22 2.59
C ALA A 123 -7.05 12.77 2.38
N LEU A 124 -6.17 13.70 2.03
CA LEU A 124 -4.74 13.41 1.89
C LEU A 124 -4.14 12.94 3.21
N LYS A 125 -4.37 13.68 4.31
CA LYS A 125 -3.85 13.31 5.64
C LYS A 125 -4.35 11.92 6.05
N GLN A 126 -5.64 11.62 5.89
CA GLN A 126 -6.20 10.29 6.16
C GLN A 126 -5.49 9.20 5.36
N SER A 127 -5.23 9.43 4.06
CA SER A 127 -4.50 8.46 3.22
C SER A 127 -3.06 8.23 3.68
N LEU A 128 -2.36 9.28 4.16
CA LEU A 128 -0.99 9.18 4.64
C LEU A 128 -0.89 8.49 6.00
N GLN A 129 -1.92 8.66 6.83
CA GLN A 129 -2.03 8.05 8.16
C GLN A 129 -2.67 6.66 8.14
N TYR A 130 -3.13 6.20 6.98
CA TYR A 130 -3.70 4.86 6.84
C TYR A 130 -2.72 3.80 7.31
N LYS A 131 -3.22 2.87 8.13
CA LYS A 131 -2.45 1.77 8.70
C LYS A 131 -2.40 0.64 7.70
N ASN A 132 -1.22 0.08 7.47
CA ASN A 132 -1.06 -1.02 6.51
C ASN A 132 -0.12 -2.09 7.06
N ILE A 133 -0.41 -3.35 6.74
CA ILE A 133 0.40 -4.53 6.99
C ILE A 133 0.57 -5.23 5.65
N GLY A 134 1.75 -5.79 5.39
CA GLY A 134 1.98 -6.71 4.29
C GLY A 134 2.82 -7.87 4.80
N LEU A 135 2.41 -9.11 4.50
CA LEU A 135 3.12 -10.31 4.91
C LEU A 135 3.72 -11.03 3.70
N LYS A 136 4.97 -11.46 3.84
CA LYS A 136 5.60 -12.39 2.89
C LYS A 136 6.41 -13.44 3.66
N THR A 137 6.33 -14.67 3.21
CA THR A 137 7.22 -15.75 3.62
C THR A 137 7.41 -16.70 2.43
N ARG A 138 8.29 -17.68 2.56
CA ARG A 138 8.41 -18.73 1.55
C ARG A 138 7.13 -19.56 1.54
N ALA A 139 6.64 -19.92 0.35
CA ALA A 139 5.47 -20.77 0.24
C ALA A 139 5.73 -22.15 0.86
N GLU A 140 6.94 -22.68 0.73
CA GLU A 140 7.34 -23.95 1.32
C GLU A 140 8.36 -23.75 2.44
N GLN A 141 8.06 -24.37 3.57
CA GLN A 141 8.82 -24.31 4.81
C GLN A 141 9.38 -25.68 5.14
N VAL A 142 10.55 -25.68 5.79
CA VAL A 142 11.22 -26.90 6.23
C VAL A 142 10.63 -27.35 7.57
N PRO A 143 10.21 -28.62 7.71
CA PRO A 143 9.70 -29.14 8.97
C PRO A 143 10.68 -28.97 10.13
N GLY A 144 10.17 -28.54 11.29
CA GLY A 144 10.97 -28.30 12.50
C GLY A 144 11.80 -27.01 12.49
N ALA A 145 11.86 -26.26 11.38
CA ALA A 145 12.53 -24.97 11.30
C ALA A 145 11.58 -23.81 11.63
N ALA A 146 12.13 -22.73 12.18
CA ALA A 146 11.39 -21.48 12.33
C ALA A 146 11.01 -20.89 10.97
N ILE A 147 9.82 -20.33 10.87
CA ILE A 147 9.29 -19.67 9.67
C ILE A 147 9.78 -18.23 9.69
N LYS A 148 10.60 -17.84 8.71
CA LYS A 148 11.04 -16.44 8.55
C LYS A 148 9.95 -15.63 7.85
N VAL A 149 9.46 -14.58 8.49
CA VAL A 149 8.39 -13.73 7.98
C VAL A 149 8.92 -12.34 7.72
N TYR A 150 8.73 -11.85 6.49
CA TYR A 150 8.94 -10.46 6.11
C TYR A 150 7.63 -9.70 6.32
N LEU A 151 7.68 -8.69 7.19
CA LEU A 151 6.58 -7.80 7.51
C LEU A 151 6.87 -6.42 6.93
N ASN A 152 6.08 -6.00 5.96
CA ASN A 152 5.96 -4.58 5.60
C ASN A 152 4.87 -3.95 6.48
N TYR A 153 5.11 -2.76 7.00
CA TYR A 153 4.14 -2.09 7.85
C TYR A 153 4.22 -0.57 7.71
N LYS A 154 3.14 0.10 8.10
CA LYS A 154 3.05 1.57 8.10
C LYS A 154 2.09 2.04 9.19
N ASN A 155 2.51 3.04 9.97
CA ASN A 155 1.73 3.68 11.05
C ASN A 155 1.26 2.68 12.14
N LEU A 156 2.13 1.75 12.50
CA LEU A 156 1.86 0.66 13.43
C LEU A 156 3.06 0.49 14.35
N SER A 157 2.79 0.26 15.64
CA SER A 157 3.81 -0.09 16.65
C SER A 157 3.76 -1.57 17.06
N LYS A 158 2.70 -2.28 16.67
CA LYS A 158 2.46 -3.68 17.04
C LYS A 158 1.65 -4.40 15.98
N VAL A 159 2.00 -5.65 15.73
CA VAL A 159 1.27 -6.59 14.87
C VAL A 159 1.05 -7.91 15.61
N HIS A 160 -0.20 -8.36 15.66
CA HIS A 160 -0.59 -9.67 16.15
C HIS A 160 -0.60 -10.66 14.99
N TRP A 161 -0.26 -11.92 15.23
CA TRP A 161 -0.30 -12.95 14.21
C TRP A 161 -0.85 -14.27 14.75
N ARG A 162 -1.42 -15.07 13.86
CA ARG A 162 -1.86 -16.43 14.14
C ARG A 162 -1.71 -17.36 12.95
N ILE A 163 -1.43 -18.61 13.24
CA ILE A 163 -1.36 -19.70 12.28
C ILE A 163 -2.62 -20.56 12.41
N VAL A 164 -3.26 -20.83 11.29
CA VAL A 164 -4.44 -21.69 11.18
C VAL A 164 -4.14 -22.83 10.21
N LYS A 165 -4.37 -24.08 10.65
CA LYS A 165 -4.19 -25.27 9.81
C LYS A 165 -5.32 -25.41 8.77
N THR A 166 -4.96 -25.77 7.56
CA THR A 166 -5.88 -25.94 6.42
C THR A 166 -5.34 -26.96 5.42
N THR A 167 -6.01 -27.09 4.27
CA THR A 167 -5.55 -27.87 3.11
C THR A 167 -5.68 -27.03 1.84
N PRO A 168 -4.92 -27.36 0.77
CA PRO A 168 -5.11 -26.71 -0.54
C PRO A 168 -6.55 -26.79 -1.05
N GLU A 169 -7.25 -27.91 -0.82
CA GLU A 169 -8.63 -28.11 -1.22
C GLU A 169 -9.57 -27.17 -0.49
N GLU A 170 -9.42 -27.01 0.84
CA GLU A 170 -10.23 -26.10 1.64
C GLU A 170 -10.03 -24.64 1.23
N ILE A 171 -8.77 -24.23 0.98
CA ILE A 171 -8.46 -22.89 0.45
C ILE A 171 -9.17 -22.68 -0.89
N ASN A 172 -9.03 -23.64 -1.82
CA ASN A 172 -9.62 -23.54 -3.15
C ASN A 172 -11.16 -23.51 -3.08
N GLU A 173 -11.77 -24.33 -2.25
CA GLU A 173 -13.21 -24.34 -2.02
C GLU A 173 -13.69 -22.97 -1.53
N GLN A 174 -13.05 -22.39 -0.50
CA GLN A 174 -13.48 -21.09 0.03
C GLN A 174 -13.23 -19.94 -0.95
N ARG A 175 -12.15 -19.98 -1.73
CA ARG A 175 -11.92 -19.01 -2.83
C ARG A 175 -13.02 -19.10 -3.88
N ASN A 176 -13.35 -20.32 -4.31
CA ASN A 176 -14.29 -20.54 -5.40
C ASN A 176 -15.76 -20.35 -5.01
N LYS A 177 -16.09 -20.51 -3.73
CA LYS A 177 -17.45 -20.36 -3.18
C LYS A 177 -18.14 -19.05 -3.58
N TRP A 178 -17.38 -17.98 -3.75
CA TRP A 178 -17.91 -16.64 -4.05
C TRP A 178 -17.55 -16.15 -5.46
N ASN A 179 -16.95 -16.99 -6.31
CA ASN A 179 -16.45 -16.57 -7.63
C ASN A 179 -17.53 -16.03 -8.59
N LYS A 180 -18.79 -16.42 -8.40
CA LYS A 180 -19.92 -15.94 -9.21
C LYS A 180 -20.67 -14.77 -8.57
N ASN A 181 -20.28 -14.32 -7.37
CA ASN A 181 -20.88 -13.18 -6.72
C ASN A 181 -19.95 -11.96 -6.82
N TYR A 182 -20.38 -10.95 -7.58
CA TYR A 182 -19.62 -9.71 -7.79
C TYR A 182 -19.92 -8.64 -6.74
N LEU A 183 -20.96 -8.82 -5.92
CA LEU A 183 -21.35 -7.89 -4.86
C LEU A 183 -20.77 -8.27 -3.49
N THR A 184 -20.11 -9.43 -3.38
CA THR A 184 -19.51 -9.92 -2.15
C THR A 184 -18.02 -9.65 -2.13
N ASP A 185 -17.54 -9.06 -1.04
CA ASP A 185 -16.11 -9.01 -0.75
C ASP A 185 -15.60 -10.43 -0.44
N ARG A 186 -14.94 -11.02 -1.42
CA ARG A 186 -14.47 -12.42 -1.37
C ARG A 186 -13.34 -12.58 -0.34
N GLU A 187 -12.47 -11.58 -0.21
CA GLU A 187 -11.36 -11.63 0.73
C GLU A 187 -11.88 -11.50 2.17
N GLN A 188 -12.87 -10.63 2.40
CA GLN A 188 -13.55 -10.57 3.68
C GLN A 188 -14.18 -11.93 4.04
N LYS A 189 -14.92 -12.58 3.12
CA LYS A 189 -15.53 -13.90 3.39
C LYS A 189 -14.51 -15.01 3.62
N PHE A 190 -13.41 -14.98 2.88
CA PHE A 190 -12.31 -15.92 3.06
C PHE A 190 -11.70 -15.79 4.46
N LEU A 191 -11.40 -14.56 4.90
CA LEU A 191 -10.93 -14.31 6.25
C LEU A 191 -11.99 -14.65 7.31
N GLU A 192 -13.25 -14.24 7.18
CA GLU A 192 -14.33 -14.60 8.12
C GLU A 192 -14.40 -16.10 8.40
N TYR A 193 -14.16 -16.94 7.37
CA TYR A 193 -14.11 -18.39 7.51
C TYR A 193 -12.89 -18.84 8.32
N PHE A 194 -11.68 -18.47 7.88
CA PHE A 194 -10.44 -18.92 8.52
C PHE A 194 -10.24 -18.33 9.91
N LEU A 195 -10.82 -17.16 10.19
CA LEU A 195 -10.74 -16.53 11.49
C LEU A 195 -11.56 -17.26 12.58
N LYS A 196 -12.48 -18.16 12.21
CA LYS A 196 -13.27 -19.00 13.12
C LYS A 196 -12.62 -20.36 13.42
N ARG A 197 -11.53 -20.67 12.72
CA ARG A 197 -10.84 -21.97 12.85
C ARG A 197 -9.98 -22.02 14.12
N PRO A 198 -9.70 -23.23 14.63
CA PRO A 198 -8.76 -23.40 15.74
C PRO A 198 -7.39 -22.81 15.42
N VAL A 199 -6.86 -22.03 16.35
CA VAL A 199 -5.52 -21.46 16.25
C VAL A 199 -4.49 -22.53 16.56
N THR A 200 -3.53 -22.72 15.65
CA THR A 200 -2.40 -23.64 15.83
C THR A 200 -1.30 -22.99 16.67
N LYS A 201 -0.95 -21.75 16.34
CA LYS A 201 -0.01 -20.90 17.10
C LYS A 201 -0.41 -19.44 16.94
N SER A 202 -0.02 -18.61 17.89
CA SER A 202 -0.22 -17.15 17.81
C SER A 202 0.90 -16.42 18.54
N GLY A 203 0.99 -15.13 18.29
CA GLY A 203 1.91 -14.25 18.98
C GLY A 203 1.75 -12.81 18.53
N GLN A 204 2.73 -11.99 18.88
CA GLN A 204 2.80 -10.60 18.48
C GLN A 204 4.25 -10.21 18.21
N VAL A 205 4.44 -9.18 17.40
CA VAL A 205 5.72 -8.53 17.16
C VAL A 205 5.55 -7.03 17.41
N GLN A 206 6.48 -6.47 18.18
CA GLN A 206 6.60 -5.02 18.35
C GLN A 206 7.44 -4.48 17.20
N VAL A 207 6.99 -3.39 16.60
CA VAL A 207 7.67 -2.71 15.50
C VAL A 207 7.82 -1.22 15.84
N LEU A 208 8.77 -0.54 15.19
CA LEU A 208 9.04 0.86 15.48
C LEU A 208 8.14 1.75 14.62
N ASP A 209 7.34 2.60 15.28
CA ASP A 209 6.60 3.66 14.59
C ASP A 209 7.36 4.98 14.74
N ASP A 210 8.11 5.34 13.70
CA ASP A 210 8.90 6.57 13.66
C ASP A 210 8.04 7.84 13.47
N GLY A 211 6.74 7.70 13.20
CA GLY A 211 5.86 8.84 12.92
C GLY A 211 6.25 9.62 11.66
N ASP A 212 7.04 9.01 10.77
CA ASP A 212 7.47 9.57 9.49
C ASP A 212 6.48 9.29 8.34
N TYR A 213 5.45 8.48 8.62
CA TYR A 213 4.41 8.04 7.69
C TYR A 213 4.97 7.27 6.47
N GLN A 214 6.19 6.75 6.58
CA GLN A 214 6.80 5.90 5.58
C GLN A 214 6.38 4.44 5.78
N SER A 215 6.53 3.64 4.73
CA SER A 215 6.45 2.19 4.85
C SER A 215 7.80 1.65 5.30
N HIS A 216 7.78 0.84 6.34
CA HIS A 216 8.95 0.18 6.92
C HIS A 216 8.85 -1.33 6.74
N ALA A 217 9.96 -2.03 6.96
CA ALA A 217 9.97 -3.47 6.92
C ALA A 217 10.88 -4.07 7.99
N VAL A 218 10.46 -5.20 8.54
CA VAL A 218 11.25 -6.02 9.45
C VAL A 218 11.09 -7.50 9.08
N GLU A 219 12.07 -8.29 9.46
CA GLU A 219 11.94 -9.75 9.44
C GLU A 219 11.86 -10.26 10.87
N PHE A 220 10.95 -11.19 11.13
CA PHE A 220 10.83 -11.83 12.44
C PHE A 220 10.61 -13.34 12.29
N PRO A 221 11.09 -14.15 13.25
CA PRO A 221 10.83 -15.58 13.26
C PRO A 221 9.44 -15.87 13.84
N VAL A 222 8.73 -16.80 13.21
CA VAL A 222 7.58 -17.48 13.77
C VAL A 222 8.00 -18.91 14.09
N GLU A 223 7.58 -19.43 15.24
CA GLU A 223 7.95 -20.77 15.68
C GLU A 223 7.53 -21.86 14.68
N ALA A 224 8.31 -22.93 14.63
CA ALA A 224 7.99 -24.09 13.80
C ALA A 224 6.59 -24.66 14.11
N VAL A 225 5.92 -25.15 13.08
CA VAL A 225 4.69 -25.94 13.17
C VAL A 225 4.89 -27.30 12.51
N GLN A 226 3.98 -28.24 12.78
CA GLN A 226 4.04 -29.58 12.19
C GLN A 226 3.86 -29.52 10.66
N GLU A 227 4.20 -30.61 9.96
CA GLU A 227 3.94 -30.73 8.53
C GLU A 227 2.45 -30.50 8.20
N GLY A 228 2.19 -29.82 7.07
CA GLY A 228 0.84 -29.45 6.64
C GLY A 228 0.77 -28.10 5.94
N CYS A 229 -0.44 -27.73 5.52
CA CYS A 229 -0.75 -26.43 4.92
C CYS A 229 -1.38 -25.51 5.96
N TYR A 230 -1.03 -24.22 5.91
CA TYR A 230 -1.43 -23.23 6.90
C TYR A 230 -1.69 -21.87 6.27
N LEU A 231 -2.59 -21.10 6.89
CA LEU A 231 -2.62 -19.65 6.76
C LEU A 231 -1.86 -19.03 7.94
N LEU A 232 -0.92 -18.15 7.64
CA LEU A 232 -0.40 -17.18 8.60
C LEU A 232 -1.14 -15.86 8.39
N ILE A 233 -1.88 -15.43 9.41
CA ILE A 233 -2.71 -14.21 9.38
C ILE A 233 -2.06 -13.21 10.34
N ALA A 234 -1.84 -11.97 9.89
CA ALA A 234 -1.42 -10.85 10.73
C ALA A 234 -2.49 -9.77 10.80
N SER A 235 -2.55 -9.09 11.94
CA SER A 235 -3.51 -8.03 12.20
C SER A 235 -2.93 -6.95 13.10
N HIS A 236 -3.35 -5.71 12.89
CA HIS A 236 -3.06 -4.63 13.82
C HIS A 236 -3.81 -4.81 15.15
N GLN A 237 -5.08 -5.23 15.09
CA GLN A 237 -5.90 -5.44 16.28
C GLN A 237 -5.81 -6.89 16.77
N GLU A 238 -5.65 -7.08 18.08
CA GLU A 238 -5.56 -8.41 18.72
C GLU A 238 -6.77 -9.31 18.44
N GLY A 239 -7.96 -8.71 18.30
CA GLY A 239 -9.20 -9.44 17.99
C GLY A 239 -9.36 -9.87 16.53
N PHE A 240 -8.44 -9.49 15.63
CA PHE A 240 -8.53 -9.75 14.18
C PHE A 240 -9.87 -9.30 13.56
N ALA A 241 -10.42 -8.17 14.02
CA ALA A 241 -11.62 -7.58 13.42
C ALA A 241 -11.38 -7.28 11.93
N LEU A 242 -12.39 -7.45 11.07
CA LEU A 242 -12.22 -7.16 9.64
C LEU A 242 -12.49 -5.70 9.31
N GLU A 243 -13.33 -5.03 10.08
CA GLU A 243 -13.66 -3.63 9.89
C GLU A 243 -12.61 -2.73 10.53
N ALA A 244 -12.25 -1.64 9.84
CA ALA A 244 -11.31 -0.62 10.30
C ALA A 244 -9.98 -1.20 10.85
N ASN A 245 -9.46 -2.24 10.20
CA ASN A 245 -8.28 -2.95 10.64
C ASN A 245 -7.34 -3.23 9.47
N ALA A 246 -6.04 -3.14 9.72
CA ALA A 246 -5.05 -3.69 8.82
C ALA A 246 -4.95 -5.18 9.12
N ILE A 247 -5.42 -6.02 8.20
CA ILE A 247 -5.36 -7.48 8.31
C ILE A 247 -4.89 -8.05 6.97
N GLU A 248 -3.93 -8.97 7.05
CA GLU A 248 -3.34 -9.61 5.88
C GLU A 248 -3.06 -11.07 6.19
N TYR A 249 -2.88 -11.87 5.14
CA TYR A 249 -2.52 -13.27 5.30
C TYR A 249 -1.57 -13.76 4.20
N THR A 250 -0.89 -14.86 4.50
CA THR A 250 -0.09 -15.59 3.53
C THR A 250 -0.27 -17.09 3.76
N VAL A 251 -0.19 -17.86 2.68
CA VAL A 251 -0.31 -19.33 2.73
C VAL A 251 1.09 -19.92 2.75
N LEU A 252 1.29 -20.92 3.60
CA LEU A 252 2.53 -21.67 3.67
C LEU A 252 2.28 -23.16 3.84
N THR A 253 3.19 -23.97 3.31
CA THR A 253 3.20 -25.43 3.45
C THR A 253 4.49 -25.86 4.12
N VAL A 254 4.38 -26.56 5.25
CA VAL A 254 5.51 -27.20 5.92
C VAL A 254 5.63 -28.63 5.37
N SER A 255 6.69 -28.90 4.61
CA SER A 255 6.89 -30.22 3.99
C SER A 255 8.34 -30.52 3.64
N ASN A 256 8.74 -31.77 3.89
CA ASN A 256 10.00 -32.34 3.41
C ASN A 256 9.95 -32.76 1.93
N ILE A 257 8.84 -32.58 1.22
CA ILE A 257 8.74 -32.91 -0.20
C ILE A 257 9.09 -31.68 -1.03
N ALA A 258 10.01 -31.84 -1.97
CA ALA A 258 10.25 -30.92 -3.07
C ALA A 258 10.09 -31.67 -4.40
N TYR A 259 9.63 -31.00 -5.44
CA TYR A 259 9.49 -31.60 -6.75
C TYR A 259 10.00 -30.67 -7.85
N ILE A 260 10.47 -31.27 -8.93
CA ILE A 260 10.69 -30.60 -10.21
C ILE A 260 9.81 -31.30 -11.24
N HIS A 261 9.33 -30.56 -12.23
CA HIS A 261 8.51 -31.12 -13.30
C HIS A 261 8.94 -30.57 -14.65
N ARG A 262 8.68 -31.34 -15.71
CA ARG A 262 8.78 -30.88 -17.09
C ARG A 262 7.64 -31.45 -17.91
N ASN A 263 7.10 -30.64 -18.82
CA ASN A 263 6.17 -31.10 -19.83
C ASN A 263 6.95 -31.62 -21.02
N LEU A 264 6.55 -32.77 -21.55
CA LEU A 264 7.16 -33.41 -22.70
C LEU A 264 6.39 -33.11 -23.99
N PRO A 265 7.01 -33.26 -25.18
CA PRO A 265 6.36 -33.00 -26.46
C PRO A 265 5.13 -33.87 -26.76
N ASP A 266 5.03 -35.05 -26.11
CA ASP A 266 3.89 -35.96 -26.22
C ASP A 266 2.69 -35.53 -25.33
N GLY A 267 2.81 -34.41 -24.63
CA GLY A 267 1.78 -33.87 -23.75
C GLY A 267 1.81 -34.42 -22.32
N THR A 268 2.73 -35.33 -21.99
CA THR A 268 2.87 -35.86 -20.63
C THR A 268 3.69 -34.94 -19.73
N THR A 269 3.52 -35.06 -18.41
CA THR A 269 4.34 -34.35 -17.41
C THR A 269 5.17 -35.34 -16.61
N GLU A 270 6.48 -35.19 -16.65
CA GLU A 270 7.37 -35.90 -15.74
C GLU A 270 7.51 -35.14 -14.43
N LEU A 271 7.47 -35.87 -13.31
CA LEU A 271 7.63 -35.36 -11.95
C LEU A 271 8.77 -36.10 -11.27
N PHE A 272 9.70 -35.35 -10.68
CA PHE A 272 10.78 -35.92 -9.87
C PHE A 272 10.70 -35.39 -8.44
N LEU A 273 10.33 -36.29 -7.51
CA LEU A 273 10.14 -35.97 -6.10
C LEU A 273 11.41 -36.26 -5.30
N ARG A 274 11.78 -35.32 -4.42
CA ARG A 274 12.98 -35.36 -3.59
C ARG A 274 12.68 -34.93 -2.17
N HIS A 275 13.47 -35.44 -1.23
CA HIS A 275 13.52 -34.89 0.12
C HIS A 275 14.15 -33.50 0.07
N ARG A 276 13.39 -32.46 0.45
CA ARG A 276 13.73 -31.04 0.32
C ARG A 276 15.11 -30.68 0.88
N GLN A 277 15.47 -31.24 2.02
CA GLN A 277 16.75 -30.96 2.68
C GLN A 277 17.93 -31.77 2.13
N THR A 278 17.73 -33.03 1.76
CA THR A 278 18.84 -33.96 1.44
C THR A 278 19.02 -34.17 -0.07
N GLY A 279 18.04 -33.79 -0.88
CA GLY A 279 18.02 -33.99 -2.32
C GLY A 279 17.81 -35.45 -2.76
N ARG A 280 17.70 -36.39 -1.80
CA ARG A 280 17.50 -37.82 -2.08
C ARG A 280 16.13 -38.05 -2.74
N PRO A 281 16.03 -38.96 -3.72
CA PRO A 281 14.75 -39.32 -4.33
C PRO A 281 13.76 -39.81 -3.26
N LEU A 282 12.47 -39.53 -3.46
CA LEU A 282 11.38 -40.08 -2.65
C LEU A 282 10.71 -41.23 -3.42
N PRO A 283 11.14 -42.49 -3.25
CA PRO A 283 10.53 -43.62 -3.93
C PRO A 283 9.11 -43.86 -3.42
N ASN A 284 8.23 -44.35 -4.29
CA ASN A 284 6.85 -44.75 -3.97
C ASN A 284 5.96 -43.63 -3.42
N ALA A 285 6.33 -42.36 -3.63
CA ALA A 285 5.49 -41.23 -3.28
C ALA A 285 4.19 -41.25 -4.11
N GLN A 286 3.05 -41.04 -3.45
CA GLN A 286 1.76 -40.92 -4.12
C GLN A 286 1.61 -39.49 -4.64
N VAL A 287 1.19 -39.38 -5.91
CA VAL A 287 0.98 -38.11 -6.57
C VAL A 287 -0.48 -38.03 -7.00
N GLN A 288 -1.16 -36.96 -6.59
CA GLN A 288 -2.49 -36.61 -7.07
C GLN A 288 -2.42 -35.29 -7.83
N VAL A 289 -2.96 -35.28 -9.04
CA VAL A 289 -2.99 -34.10 -9.91
C VAL A 289 -4.39 -33.51 -9.85
N TYR A 290 -4.46 -32.19 -9.66
CA TYR A 290 -5.71 -31.43 -9.63
C TYR A 290 -5.75 -30.48 -10.81
N PHE A 291 -6.88 -30.42 -11.49
CA PHE A 291 -7.16 -29.39 -12.49
C PHE A 291 -7.82 -28.21 -11.78
N LEU A 292 -7.16 -27.05 -11.77
CA LEU A 292 -7.81 -25.81 -11.37
C LEU A 292 -8.82 -25.46 -12.47
N GLY A 293 -10.10 -25.68 -12.20
CA GLY A 293 -11.17 -25.29 -13.12
C GLY A 293 -11.10 -23.80 -13.40
N VAL A 294 -10.98 -23.45 -14.68
CA VAL A 294 -10.99 -22.07 -15.19
C VAL A 294 -12.40 -21.49 -15.07
#